data_AF-A0AAU9V1R5-F1
#
_entry.id   AF-A0AAU9V1R5-F1
#
_cell.length_a   1.000
_cell.length_b   1.000
_cell.length_c   1.000
_cell.angle_alpha   90.00
_cell.angle_beta   90.00
_cell.angle_gamma   90.00
#
_symmetry.space_group_name_H-M   'P 1'
#
loop_
_entity.id
_entity.type
_entity.pdbx_description
1 polymer ?
#
loop_
_entity_poly.entity_id
_entity_poly.type
_entity_poly.pdbx_seq_one_letter_code
_entity_poly.pdbx_strand_id
1 'polypeptide(L)'
;MTGPKSAWLCAIYLLFLIGSDAALSGLYIDNGVDQTIIHHAMTRHERQVVEHEILELLGLGERPRRSQAPPLDRSAPSFLLDVYKQLAEEHEQARPTRSSEMALSGEEQHAIDESDLIMTFQSKNMVLLKNVQL
;
A
#
# COMPACT_ATOMS: atom_id res chain seq x y z
N MET A 1 5.52 -38.91 -41.50
CA MET A 1 4.28 -39.56 -41.00
C MET A 1 4.30 -39.50 -39.47
N THR A 2 3.89 -38.39 -38.89
CA THR A 2 3.74 -38.26 -37.43
C THR A 2 2.38 -38.81 -37.04
N GLY A 3 2.34 -39.81 -36.16
CA GLY A 3 1.09 -40.44 -35.73
C GLY A 3 0.24 -39.48 -34.89
N PRO A 4 -1.08 -39.69 -34.79
CA PRO A 4 -1.97 -38.83 -33.99
C PRO A 4 -1.54 -38.74 -32.51
N LYS A 5 -0.86 -39.79 -32.00
CA LYS A 5 -0.32 -39.85 -30.64
C LYS A 5 0.82 -38.86 -30.40
N SER A 6 1.72 -38.68 -31.38
CA SER A 6 2.80 -37.69 -31.25
C SER A 6 2.28 -36.26 -31.35
N ALA A 7 1.24 -36.03 -32.15
CA ALA A 7 0.60 -34.72 -32.22
C ALA A 7 -0.07 -34.34 -30.88
N TRP A 8 -0.71 -35.31 -30.20
CA TRP A 8 -1.34 -35.06 -28.90
C TRP A 8 -0.32 -34.80 -27.78
N LEU A 9 0.80 -35.52 -27.77
CA LEU A 9 1.90 -35.26 -26.84
C LEU A 9 2.53 -33.87 -27.08
N CYS A 10 2.73 -33.47 -28.34
CA CYS A 10 3.20 -32.12 -28.66
C CYS A 10 2.19 -31.04 -28.22
N ALA A 11 0.89 -31.28 -28.39
CA ALA A 11 -0.14 -30.34 -27.95
C ALA A 11 -0.16 -30.18 -26.42
N ILE A 12 -0.03 -31.27 -25.67
CA ILE A 12 0.06 -31.24 -24.20
C ILE A 12 1.32 -30.49 -23.74
N TYR A 13 2.46 -30.75 -24.38
CA TYR A 13 3.72 -30.07 -24.07
C TYR A 13 3.64 -28.56 -24.35
N LEU A 14 3.03 -28.17 -25.47
CA LEU A 14 2.78 -26.76 -25.79
C LEU A 14 1.83 -26.09 -24.80
N LEU A 15 0.76 -26.79 -24.39
CA LEU A 15 -0.21 -26.28 -23.40
C LEU A 15 0.43 -26.09 -22.02
N PHE A 16 1.33 -27.00 -21.63
CA PHE A 16 2.11 -26.89 -20.39
C PHE A 16 3.10 -25.71 -20.43
N LEU A 17 3.83 -25.53 -21.54
CA LEU A 17 4.74 -24.39 -21.77
C LEU A 17 4.01 -23.03 -21.69
N ILE A 18 2.85 -22.92 -22.35
CA ILE A 18 2.05 -21.68 -22.33
C ILE A 18 1.48 -21.41 -20.93
N GLY A 19 1.05 -22.45 -20.21
CA GLY A 19 0.57 -22.32 -18.83
C GLY A 19 1.64 -21.89 -17.83
N SER A 20 2.91 -22.28 -18.04
CA SER A 20 4.02 -21.86 -17.18
C SER A 20 4.40 -20.39 -17.34
N ASP A 21 4.33 -19.82 -18.54
CA ASP A 21 4.68 -18.40 -18.78
C ASP A 21 3.70 -17.44 -18.09
N ALA A 22 2.42 -17.79 -18.08
CA ALA A 22 1.40 -16.97 -17.42
C ALA A 22 1.55 -16.95 -15.88
N ALA A 23 2.08 -18.02 -15.28
CA ALA A 23 2.36 -18.10 -13.86
C ALA A 23 3.63 -17.35 -13.42
N LEU A 24 4.49 -17.00 -14.38
CA LEU A 24 5.77 -16.30 -14.18
C LEU A 24 5.72 -14.81 -14.54
N SER A 25 4.55 -14.27 -14.93
CA SER A 25 4.41 -12.83 -15.09
C SER A 25 4.53 -12.14 -13.72
N GLY A 26 5.71 -11.57 -13.46
CA GLY A 26 6.00 -10.82 -12.24
C GLY A 26 5.17 -9.54 -12.15
N LEU A 27 4.75 -9.18 -10.93
CA LEU A 27 4.02 -7.94 -10.68
C LEU A 27 5.03 -6.80 -10.59
N TYR A 28 5.05 -5.92 -11.59
CA TYR A 28 5.97 -4.78 -11.63
C TYR A 28 5.41 -3.62 -10.78
N ILE A 29 6.13 -3.23 -9.73
CA ILE A 29 5.74 -2.15 -8.81
C ILE A 29 6.85 -1.09 -8.79
N ASP A 30 6.47 0.19 -8.78
CA ASP A 30 7.39 1.31 -8.58
C ASP A 30 7.73 1.47 -7.08
N ASN A 31 9.02 1.47 -6.75
CA ASN A 31 9.50 1.63 -5.38
C ASN A 31 9.59 3.10 -4.92
N GLY A 32 9.21 4.06 -5.77
CA GLY A 32 9.25 5.49 -5.46
C GLY A 32 10.65 6.11 -5.56
N VAL A 33 11.61 5.39 -6.17
CA VAL A 33 12.95 5.89 -6.54
C VAL A 33 13.09 5.85 -8.07
N ASP A 34 11.97 6.05 -8.79
CA ASP A 34 11.86 5.88 -10.24
C ASP A 34 12.37 4.51 -10.74
N GLN A 35 12.20 3.46 -9.93
CA GLN A 35 12.66 2.11 -10.24
C GLN A 35 11.52 1.10 -10.12
N THR A 36 11.27 0.40 -11.22
CA THR A 36 10.34 -0.72 -11.26
C THR A 36 11.00 -1.99 -10.74
N ILE A 37 10.44 -2.58 -9.68
CA ILE A 37 10.88 -3.85 -9.10
C ILE A 37 9.88 -4.95 -9.47
N ILE A 38 10.40 -6.13 -9.79
CA ILE A 38 9.60 -7.35 -9.94
C ILE A 38 9.20 -7.82 -8.54
N HIS A 39 7.94 -7.61 -8.18
CA HIS A 39 7.32 -8.22 -7.01
C HIS A 39 6.74 -9.58 -7.38
N HIS A 40 6.90 -10.58 -6.50
CA HIS A 40 6.29 -11.89 -6.72
C HIS A 40 4.78 -11.81 -6.50
N ALA A 41 4.02 -12.65 -7.21
CA ALA A 41 2.63 -12.86 -6.87
C ALA A 41 2.55 -13.59 -5.52
N MET A 42 1.71 -13.10 -4.61
CA MET A 42 1.52 -13.74 -3.30
C MET A 42 1.08 -15.21 -3.48
N THR A 43 1.75 -16.10 -2.77
CA THR A 43 1.34 -17.50 -2.63
C THR A 43 0.00 -17.60 -1.90
N ARG A 44 -0.69 -18.74 -2.04
CA ARG A 44 -1.94 -19.00 -1.31
C ARG A 44 -1.78 -18.87 0.20
N HIS A 45 -0.62 -19.26 0.73
CA HIS A 45 -0.33 -19.19 2.16
C HIS A 45 -0.13 -17.74 2.62
N GLU A 46 0.72 -16.96 1.93
CA GLU A 46 0.94 -15.54 2.24
C GLU A 46 -0.38 -14.76 2.20
N ARG A 47 -1.22 -15.07 1.20
CA ARG A 47 -2.56 -14.44 1.11
C ARG A 47 -3.44 -14.77 2.31
N GLN A 48 -3.40 -16.00 2.82
CA GLN A 48 -4.18 -16.40 4.02
C GLN A 48 -3.67 -15.70 5.28
N VAL A 49 -2.35 -15.56 5.43
CA VAL A 49 -1.74 -14.84 6.56
C VAL A 49 -2.16 -13.38 6.56
N VAL A 50 -2.00 -12.69 5.43
CA VAL A 50 -2.40 -11.28 5.29
C VAL A 50 -3.91 -11.10 5.49
N GLU A 51 -4.73 -12.03 5.00
CA GLU A 51 -6.18 -11.99 5.25
C GLU A 51 -6.51 -12.11 6.74
N HIS A 52 -5.81 -12.97 7.48
CA HIS A 52 -6.01 -13.10 8.92
C HIS A 52 -5.58 -11.84 9.69
N GLU A 53 -4.42 -11.27 9.36
CA GLU A 53 -3.93 -10.02 9.97
C GLU A 53 -4.89 -8.85 9.72
N ILE A 54 -5.42 -8.70 8.50
CA ILE A 54 -6.41 -7.67 8.19
C ILE A 54 -7.67 -7.85 9.05
N LEU A 55 -8.15 -9.09 9.18
CA LEU A 55 -9.33 -9.37 9.99
C LEU A 55 -9.09 -9.10 11.48
N GLU A 56 -7.91 -9.46 12.00
CA GLU A 56 -7.51 -9.16 13.38
C GLU A 56 -7.47 -7.66 13.64
N LEU A 57 -6.82 -6.88 12.75
CA LEU A 57 -6.74 -5.42 12.84
C LEU A 57 -8.13 -4.76 12.82
N LEU A 58 -9.07 -5.33 12.06
CA LEU A 58 -10.45 -4.85 11.99
C LEU A 58 -11.35 -5.41 13.11
N GLY A 59 -10.84 -6.32 13.95
CA GLY A 59 -11.63 -7.00 14.98
C GLY A 59 -12.71 -7.93 14.42
N LEU A 60 -12.54 -8.43 13.20
CA LEU A 60 -13.48 -9.31 12.51
C LEU A 60 -13.08 -10.77 12.72
N GLY A 61 -14.02 -11.62 13.17
CA GLY A 61 -13.76 -13.06 13.32
C GLY A 61 -13.74 -13.83 12.00
N GLU A 62 -14.51 -13.37 11.01
CA GLU A 62 -14.54 -13.95 9.67
C GLU A 62 -14.75 -12.85 8.62
N ARG A 63 -14.37 -13.14 7.38
CA ARG A 63 -14.61 -12.23 6.27
C ARG A 63 -16.12 -12.07 6.03
N PRO A 64 -16.65 -10.84 5.99
CA PRO A 64 -18.04 -10.60 5.64
C PRO A 64 -18.39 -11.23 4.29
N ARG A 65 -19.47 -12.03 4.27
CA ARG A 65 -19.94 -12.67 3.04
C ARG A 65 -20.31 -11.58 2.04
N ARG A 66 -19.77 -11.67 0.83
CA ARG A 66 -20.21 -10.83 -0.28
C ARG A 66 -21.64 -11.25 -0.63
N SER A 67 -22.64 -10.43 -0.24
CA SER A 67 -23.91 -10.44 -0.99
C SER A 67 -23.58 -10.11 -2.45
N GLN A 68 -24.38 -10.62 -3.39
CA GLN A 68 -24.19 -10.37 -4.82
C GLN A 68 -23.76 -8.93 -5.08
N ALA A 69 -22.67 -8.74 -5.84
CA ALA A 69 -22.13 -7.42 -6.07
C ALA A 69 -23.25 -6.52 -6.62
N PRO A 70 -23.61 -5.42 -5.92
CA PRO A 70 -24.57 -4.49 -6.48
C PRO A 70 -24.03 -3.97 -7.82
N PRO A 71 -24.90 -3.58 -8.77
CA PRO A 71 -24.49 -2.88 -9.98
C PRO A 71 -23.49 -1.77 -9.61
N LEU A 72 -22.45 -1.54 -10.42
CA LEU A 72 -21.38 -0.58 -10.09
C LEU A 72 -21.94 0.82 -9.76
N ASP A 73 -23.05 1.21 -10.40
CA ASP A 73 -23.81 2.44 -10.15
C ASP A 73 -24.41 2.55 -8.72
N ARG A 74 -24.38 1.46 -7.93
CA ARG A 74 -24.89 1.36 -6.55
C ARG A 74 -23.85 0.84 -5.56
N SER A 75 -22.58 0.85 -5.93
CA SER A 75 -21.50 0.24 -5.16
C SER A 75 -21.21 0.93 -3.82
N ALA A 76 -21.46 2.24 -3.70
CA ALA A 76 -21.49 2.98 -2.44
C ALA A 76 -22.27 4.31 -2.60
N PRO A 77 -22.95 4.81 -1.55
CA PRO A 77 -23.44 6.19 -1.52
C PRO A 77 -22.30 7.20 -1.73
N SER A 78 -22.57 8.28 -2.46
CA SER A 78 -21.57 9.34 -2.75
C SER A 78 -20.91 9.90 -1.49
N PHE A 79 -21.68 10.06 -0.42
CA PHE A 79 -21.17 10.51 0.88
C PHE A 79 -20.02 9.64 1.41
N LEU A 80 -20.12 8.31 1.33
CA LEU A 80 -19.05 7.41 1.79
C LEU A 80 -17.80 7.51 0.90
N LEU A 81 -17.99 7.76 -0.40
CA LEU A 81 -16.87 7.99 -1.31
C LEU A 81 -16.16 9.31 -0.99
N ASP A 82 -16.91 10.36 -0.65
CA ASP A 82 -16.32 11.66 -0.35
C ASP A 82 -15.60 11.67 1.01
N VAL A 83 -16.14 10.99 2.03
CA VAL A 83 -15.43 10.76 3.30
C VAL A 83 -14.16 9.95 3.08
N TYR A 84 -14.20 8.89 2.25
CA TYR A 84 -13.02 8.12 1.92
C TYR A 84 -11.94 8.97 1.23
N LYS A 85 -12.32 9.81 0.26
CA LYS A 85 -11.39 10.71 -0.42
C LYS A 85 -10.76 11.70 0.54
N GLN A 86 -11.54 12.32 1.44
CA GLN A 86 -11.00 13.24 2.44
C GLN A 86 -9.96 12.56 3.34
N LEU A 87 -10.25 11.35 3.82
CA LEU A 87 -9.31 10.56 4.63
C LEU A 87 -8.10 10.12 3.82
N ALA A 88 -8.28 9.78 2.54
CA ALA A 88 -7.20 9.37 1.65
C ALA A 88 -6.28 10.55 1.32
N GLU A 89 -6.82 11.73 1.03
CA GLU A 89 -6.08 12.97 0.74
C GLU A 89 -5.29 13.45 1.96
N GLU A 90 -5.87 13.34 3.18
CA GLU A 90 -5.18 13.60 4.45
C GLU A 90 -3.98 12.64 4.63
N HIS A 91 -4.12 11.38 4.23
CA HIS A 91 -3.05 10.39 4.32
C HIS A 91 -2.03 10.45 3.17
N GLU A 92 -2.40 10.97 1.99
CA GLU A 92 -1.47 11.22 0.89
C GLU A 92 -0.53 12.40 1.19
N GLN A 93 -0.94 13.35 2.02
CA GLN A 93 -0.04 14.36 2.59
C GLN A 93 1.00 13.76 3.56
N ALA A 94 0.77 12.53 4.03
CA ALA A 94 1.72 11.72 4.81
C ALA A 94 2.49 10.69 3.95
N ARG A 95 2.23 10.58 2.63
CA ARG A 95 3.13 9.89 1.70
C ARG A 95 4.16 10.91 1.24
N PRO A 96 5.40 10.90 1.76
CA PRO A 96 6.38 11.88 1.33
C PRO A 96 6.82 11.49 -0.09
N THR A 97 6.18 12.04 -1.12
CA THR A 97 6.97 12.56 -2.23
C THR A 97 7.94 13.53 -1.57
N ARG A 98 9.20 13.08 -1.43
CA ARG A 98 10.31 13.80 -0.79
C ARG A 98 10.74 15.02 -1.60
N SER A 99 9.83 15.96 -1.78
CA SER A 99 10.15 17.37 -1.90
C SER A 99 9.53 18.10 -0.71
N SER A 100 9.68 17.51 0.48
CA SER A 100 9.49 18.18 1.76
C SER A 100 10.74 19.03 2.05
N GLU A 101 10.98 20.04 1.23
CA GLU A 101 11.46 21.28 1.82
C GLU A 101 10.23 21.81 2.55
N MET A 102 10.29 21.73 3.87
CA MET A 102 9.24 22.03 4.83
C MET A 102 8.23 23.03 4.28
N ALA A 103 6.97 22.61 4.07
CA ALA A 103 5.91 23.47 3.54
C ALA A 103 5.50 24.49 4.62
N LEU A 104 6.42 25.39 4.95
CA LEU A 104 6.22 26.51 5.83
C LEU A 104 5.59 27.63 5.00
N SER A 105 4.45 28.13 5.44
CA SER A 105 3.96 29.42 4.96
C SER A 105 5.01 30.49 5.27
N GLY A 106 5.13 31.54 4.44
CA GLY A 106 6.14 32.60 4.66
C GLY A 106 6.05 33.27 6.04
N GLU A 107 4.86 33.24 6.65
CA GLU A 107 4.62 33.70 8.03
C GLU A 107 5.21 32.75 9.08
N GLU A 108 5.15 31.43 8.85
CA GLU A 108 5.72 30.42 9.74
C GLU A 108 7.25 30.44 9.69
N GLN A 109 7.84 30.69 8.52
CA GLN A 109 9.29 30.86 8.40
C GLN A 109 9.78 32.09 9.17
N HIS A 110 9.06 33.22 9.06
CA HIS A 110 9.38 34.43 9.82
C HIS A 110 9.23 34.20 11.33
N ALA A 111 8.24 33.43 11.76
CA ALA A 111 8.05 33.11 13.17
C ALA A 111 9.17 32.20 13.72
N ILE A 112 9.68 31.29 12.90
CA ILE A 112 10.83 30.43 13.26
C ILE A 112 12.12 31.25 13.34
N ASP A 113 12.36 32.15 12.38
CA ASP A 113 13.58 32.96 12.34
C ASP A 113 13.68 33.94 13.53
N GLU A 114 12.54 34.44 14.02
CA GLU A 114 12.46 35.30 15.21
C GLU A 114 12.40 34.52 16.54
N SER A 115 12.45 33.18 16.50
CA SER A 115 12.32 32.38 17.72
C SER A 115 13.69 32.09 18.36
N ASP A 116 13.84 32.49 19.62
CA ASP A 116 15.06 32.23 20.43
C ASP A 116 15.09 30.81 21.06
N LEU A 117 14.20 29.90 20.65
CA LEU A 117 14.04 28.57 21.25
C LEU A 117 14.03 27.45 20.21
N ILE A 118 15.01 26.54 20.32
CA ILE A 118 15.04 25.32 19.52
C ILE A 118 14.45 24.17 20.34
N MET A 119 13.37 23.56 19.85
CA MET A 119 12.79 22.34 20.42
C MET A 119 13.28 21.11 19.66
N THR A 120 13.94 20.18 20.34
CA THR A 120 14.34 18.88 19.78
C THR A 120 13.63 17.75 20.53
N PHE A 121 12.94 16.88 19.79
CA PHE A 121 12.28 15.71 20.37
C PHE A 121 13.14 14.47 20.15
N GLN A 122 13.66 13.90 21.24
CA GLN A 122 14.33 12.59 21.20
C GLN A 122 13.31 11.49 21.51
N SER A 123 13.07 10.59 20.56
CA SER A 123 12.14 9.48 20.72
C SER A 123 12.76 8.34 21.53
N LYS A 124 12.08 7.97 22.63
CA LYS A 124 12.33 6.89 23.61
C LYS A 124 13.48 7.10 24.62
N ASN A 125 13.29 8.07 25.50
CA ASN A 125 13.16 7.88 26.96
C ASN A 125 12.92 9.25 27.58
N MET A 126 11.65 9.52 27.88
CA MET A 126 11.19 10.77 28.46
C MET A 126 11.90 11.06 29.80
N VAL A 127 12.81 12.03 29.80
CA VAL A 127 13.27 12.74 30.99
C VAL A 127 13.00 14.21 30.77
N LEU A 128 11.99 14.73 31.47
CA LEU A 128 11.74 16.16 31.60
C LEU A 128 12.88 16.78 32.39
N LEU A 129 13.77 17.53 31.74
CA LEU A 129 14.63 18.48 32.44
C LEU A 129 13.95 19.86 32.39
N LYS A 130 13.22 20.17 33.46
CA LYS A 130 13.04 21.57 33.87
C LYS A 130 14.38 22.05 34.39
N ASN A 131 14.89 23.14 33.84
CA ASN A 131 15.74 24.06 34.58
C ASN A 131 15.33 25.48 34.21
N VAL A 132 14.46 26.04 35.05
CA VAL A 132 14.41 27.48 35.29
C VAL A 132 15.64 27.80 36.12
N GLN A 133 16.47 28.74 35.66
CA GLN A 133 17.26 29.58 36.56
C GLN A 133 17.65 30.88 35.84
N LEU A 134 16.98 31.95 36.31
CA LEU A 134 17.28 33.39 36.27
C LEU A 134 17.81 34.00 34.97
#